data_AF-A0A5C9BYY4-F1
#
_entry.id   AF-A0A5C9BYY4-F1
#
_cell.length_a   1.000
_cell.length_b   1.000
_cell.length_c   1.000
_cell.angle_alpha   90.00
_cell.angle_beta   90.00
_cell.angle_gamma   90.00
#
_symmetry.space_group_name_H-M   'P 1'
#
loop_
_entity.id
_entity.type
_entity.pdbx_description
1 polymer ?
#
loop_
_entity_poly.entity_id
_entity_poly.type
_entity_poly.pdbx_seq_one_letter_code
_entity_poly.pdbx_strand_id
1 'polypeptide(L)'
;MYFVGEMVDADLYADVTEHDGDTWNNDVFELFFKPAESRPGYYEFQVNAKNTVFDMFLPRRGHVARFRRADEFHIESKVVLDGTLNEWTDRDKGWSVE
;
A
#
# COMPACT_ATOMS: atom_id res chain seq x y z
N MET A 1 -7.06 1.50 -14.27
CA MET A 1 -6.35 2.78 -13.99
C MET A 1 -4.88 2.42 -13.84
N TYR A 2 -3.95 3.31 -14.13
CA TYR A 2 -2.51 3.06 -13.97
C TYR A 2 -1.91 4.20 -13.18
N PHE A 3 -1.06 3.85 -12.21
CA PHE A 3 -0.34 4.79 -11.36
C PHE A 3 1.12 4.38 -11.34
N VAL A 4 1.99 5.35 -11.09
CA VAL A 4 3.39 5.10 -10.77
C VAL A 4 3.79 6.04 -9.64
N GLY A 5 4.47 5.50 -8.64
CA GLY A 5 5.05 6.25 -7.54
C GLY A 5 6.55 6.04 -7.51
N GLU A 6 7.30 7.13 -7.36
CA GLU A 6 8.73 7.10 -7.04
C GLU A 6 8.91 7.75 -5.66
N MET A 7 9.49 7.01 -4.73
CA MET A 7 9.71 7.42 -3.35
C MET A 7 11.22 7.44 -3.09
N VAL A 8 11.75 8.58 -2.66
CA VAL A 8 13.14 8.68 -2.17
C VAL A 8 13.11 8.37 -0.69
N ASP A 9 13.77 7.28 -0.30
CA ASP A 9 13.88 6.84 1.09
C ASP A 9 15.28 6.30 1.36
N ALA A 10 15.79 6.52 2.57
CA ALA A 10 17.14 6.16 2.97
C ALA A 10 17.22 4.86 3.78
N ASP A 11 16.09 4.30 4.20
CA ASP A 11 15.99 3.05 4.98
C ASP A 11 14.70 2.33 4.59
N LEU A 12 14.80 1.34 3.70
CA LEU A 12 13.63 0.63 3.18
C LEU A 12 13.20 -0.49 4.13
N TYR A 13 11.97 -0.39 4.62
CA TYR A 13 11.39 -1.34 5.57
C TYR A 13 10.06 -1.92 5.10
N ALA A 14 10.00 -3.25 4.98
CA ALA A 14 8.75 -3.98 4.83
C ALA A 14 8.85 -5.44 5.31
N ASP A 15 8.12 -5.76 6.38
CA ASP A 15 8.00 -7.09 6.97
C ASP A 15 6.62 -7.75 6.78
N VAL A 16 5.57 -6.97 6.49
CA VAL A 16 4.24 -7.48 6.19
C VAL A 16 4.26 -8.15 4.83
N THR A 17 3.82 -9.41 4.79
CA THR A 17 3.75 -10.24 3.56
C THR A 17 2.37 -10.79 3.26
N GLU A 18 1.44 -10.67 4.21
CA GLU A 18 0.07 -11.15 4.05
C GLU A 18 -0.74 -10.13 3.24
N HIS A 19 -1.42 -10.58 2.18
CA HIS A 19 -2.41 -9.76 1.48
C HIS A 19 -3.49 -9.33 2.48
N ASP A 20 -3.82 -8.04 2.47
CA ASP A 20 -4.69 -7.39 3.44
C ASP A 20 -4.16 -7.49 4.89
N GLY A 21 -2.84 -7.55 5.03
CA GLY A 21 -2.12 -7.30 6.27
C GLY A 21 -1.99 -5.80 6.55
N ASP A 22 -1.48 -5.46 7.73
CA ASP A 22 -1.39 -4.09 8.21
C ASP A 22 -0.19 -3.35 7.55
N THR A 23 -0.23 -3.15 6.22
CA THR A 23 0.90 -2.63 5.42
C THR A 23 1.32 -1.20 5.78
N TRP A 24 0.45 -0.42 6.44
CA TRP A 24 0.77 0.91 6.99
C TRP A 24 1.82 0.91 8.11
N ASN A 25 2.26 -0.26 8.58
CA ASN A 25 3.42 -0.40 9.47
C ASN A 25 4.75 -0.52 8.69
N ASN A 26 4.74 -0.39 7.37
CA ASN A 26 5.90 -0.49 6.48
C ASN A 26 6.06 0.79 5.65
N ASP A 27 7.11 0.88 4.85
CA ASP A 27 7.14 1.78 3.71
C ASP A 27 6.07 1.35 2.72
N VAL A 28 5.12 2.24 2.49
CA VAL A 28 3.90 1.95 1.75
C VAL A 28 3.48 3.12 0.88
N PHE A 29 3.02 2.78 -0.32
CA PHE A 29 2.36 3.71 -1.22
C PHE A 29 0.85 3.47 -1.14
N GLU A 30 0.09 4.54 -0.89
CA GLU A 30 -1.35 4.46 -0.67
C GLU A 30 -2.15 5.34 -1.64
N LEU A 31 -3.24 4.79 -2.16
CA LEU A 31 -4.22 5.47 -2.98
C LEU A 31 -5.60 5.42 -2.31
N PHE A 32 -6.23 6.58 -2.20
CA PHE A 32 -7.57 6.73 -1.64
C PHE A 32 -8.53 7.27 -2.70
N PHE A 33 -9.58 6.50 -3.03
CA PHE A 33 -10.58 6.94 -4.00
C PHE A 33 -11.94 7.16 -3.36
N LYS A 34 -12.41 8.40 -3.40
CA LYS A 34 -13.77 8.79 -3.00
C LYS A 34 -14.58 9.14 -4.24
N PRO A 35 -15.20 8.17 -4.93
CA PRO A 35 -15.79 8.38 -6.26
C PRO A 35 -17.06 9.23 -6.24
N ALA A 36 -17.73 9.35 -5.09
CA ALA A 36 -18.95 10.14 -4.95
C ALA A 36 -18.78 11.17 -3.82
N GLU A 37 -18.98 12.45 -4.12
CA GLU A 37 -18.87 13.55 -3.15
C GLU A 37 -19.86 13.40 -1.99
N SER A 38 -21.11 13.04 -2.30
CA SER A 38 -22.22 12.95 -1.33
C SER A 38 -22.32 11.63 -0.57
N ARG A 39 -21.58 10.59 -0.98
CA ARG A 39 -21.58 9.29 -0.27
C ARG A 39 -20.36 9.18 0.65
N PRO A 40 -20.49 8.56 1.83
CA PRO A 40 -19.38 8.43 2.76
C PRO A 40 -18.34 7.37 2.36
N GLY A 41 -18.69 6.48 1.43
CA GLY A 41 -17.84 5.35 1.07
C GLY A 41 -16.65 5.73 0.18
N TYR A 42 -15.54 5.01 0.37
CA TYR A 42 -14.29 5.22 -0.36
C TYR A 42 -13.47 3.92 -0.40
N TYR A 43 -12.50 3.87 -1.30
CA TYR A 43 -11.59 2.75 -1.49
C TYR A 43 -10.20 3.11 -0.99
N GLU A 44 -9.51 2.14 -0.41
CA GLU A 44 -8.10 2.19 -0.03
C GLU A 44 -7.36 1.10 -0.82
N PHE A 45 -6.25 1.46 -1.45
CA PHE A 45 -5.34 0.54 -2.11
C PHE A 45 -3.93 0.87 -1.66
N GLN A 46 -3.19 -0.13 -1.18
CA GLN A 46 -1.86 0.05 -0.65
C GLN A 46 -0.93 -1.02 -1.21
N VAL A 47 0.32 -0.63 -1.47
CA VAL A 47 1.39 -1.56 -1.86
C VAL A 47 2.63 -1.18 -1.05
N ASN A 48 3.16 -2.11 -0.25
CA ASN A 48 4.40 -1.88 0.49
C ASN A 48 5.65 -2.13 -0.38
N ALA A 49 6.82 -1.73 0.11
CA ALA A 49 8.10 -1.95 -0.57
C ALA A 49 8.43 -3.43 -0.84
N LYS A 50 7.72 -4.39 -0.22
CA LYS A 50 7.84 -5.84 -0.51
C LYS A 50 6.83 -6.33 -1.56
N ASN A 51 6.09 -5.43 -2.20
CA ASN A 51 5.01 -5.73 -3.14
C ASN A 51 3.84 -6.49 -2.49
N THR A 52 3.61 -6.31 -1.19
CA THR A 52 2.41 -6.82 -0.50
C THR A 52 1.28 -5.83 -0.70
N VAL A 53 0.13 -6.35 -1.11
CA VAL A 53 -1.05 -5.56 -1.44
C VAL A 53 -2.02 -5.54 -0.26
N PHE A 54 -2.66 -4.40 -0.06
CA PHE A 54 -3.87 -4.26 0.75
C PHE A 54 -4.92 -3.53 -0.09
N ASP A 55 -6.14 -4.05 -0.10
CA ASP A 55 -7.26 -3.43 -0.79
C ASP A 55 -8.56 -3.53 0.02
N MET A 56 -9.33 -2.45 0.00
CA MET A 56 -10.52 -2.37 0.83
C MET A 56 -11.50 -1.33 0.30
N PHE A 57 -12.79 -1.68 0.36
CA PHE A 57 -13.86 -0.69 0.36
C PHE A 57 -14.35 -0.43 1.79
N LEU A 58 -14.39 0.85 2.17
CA LEU A 58 -15.00 1.30 3.42
C LEU A 58 -16.32 2.00 3.14
N PRO A 59 -17.46 1.51 3.66
CA PRO A 59 -18.74 2.20 3.53
C PRO A 59 -18.76 3.59 4.22
N ARG A 60 -17.88 3.78 5.20
CA ARG A 60 -17.62 5.03 5.93
C ARG A 60 -16.29 4.91 6.67
N ARG A 61 -15.71 6.02 7.11
CA ARG A 61 -14.48 6.06 7.90
C ARG A 61 -14.54 5.13 9.13
N GLY A 62 -13.46 4.38 9.35
CA GLY A 62 -13.27 3.49 10.50
C GLY A 62 -13.71 2.04 10.25
N HIS A 63 -13.57 1.17 11.27
CA HIS A 63 -13.90 -0.26 11.20
C HIS A 63 -13.09 -1.08 10.18
N VAL A 64 -11.82 -0.71 9.91
CA VAL A 64 -10.91 -1.43 9.00
C VAL A 64 -10.92 -2.94 9.24
N ALA A 65 -10.76 -3.38 10.50
CA ALA A 65 -10.73 -4.81 10.85
C ALA A 65 -12.01 -5.59 10.46
N ARG A 66 -13.15 -4.91 10.28
CA ARG A 66 -14.42 -5.52 9.85
C ARG A 66 -14.52 -5.65 8.33
N PHE A 67 -13.97 -4.69 7.60
CA PHE A 67 -14.17 -4.55 6.16
C PHE A 67 -12.96 -4.99 5.34
N ARG A 68 -11.77 -5.11 5.94
CA ARG A 68 -10.63 -5.77 5.29
C ARG A 68 -11.05 -7.18 4.86
N ARG A 69 -10.73 -7.58 3.62
CA ARG A 69 -11.11 -8.87 3.01
C ARG A 69 -12.63 -9.07 2.82
N ALA A 70 -13.45 -8.03 2.90
CA ALA A 70 -14.89 -8.17 2.70
C ALA A 70 -15.27 -8.32 1.20
N ASP A 71 -14.40 -7.86 0.32
CA ASP A 71 -14.56 -7.85 -1.13
C ASP A 71 -13.25 -8.35 -1.78
N GLU A 72 -13.31 -8.72 -3.05
CA GLU A 72 -12.13 -9.10 -3.84
C GLU A 72 -11.94 -8.08 -4.96
N PHE A 73 -10.76 -7.47 -5.01
CA PHE A 73 -10.39 -6.50 -6.04
C PHE A 73 -9.33 -7.09 -6.96
N HIS A 74 -9.39 -6.72 -8.24
CA HIS A 74 -8.34 -7.06 -9.18
C HIS A 74 -7.33 -5.92 -9.27
N ILE A 75 -6.11 -6.17 -8.79
CA ILE A 75 -4.97 -5.26 -8.79
C ILE A 75 -3.76 -6.04 -9.26
N GLU A 76 -2.99 -5.44 -10.16
CA GLU A 76 -1.66 -5.90 -10.52
C GLU A 76 -0.69 -4.82 -10.04
N SER A 77 0.41 -5.22 -9.42
CA SER A 77 1.43 -4.30 -8.93
C SER A 77 2.83 -4.85 -9.08
N LYS A 78 3.79 -3.95 -9.22
CA LYS A 78 5.21 -4.29 -9.22
C LYS A 78 6.03 -3.24 -8.49
N VAL A 79 6.96 -3.71 -7.65
CA VAL A 79 7.93 -2.87 -6.94
C VAL A 79 9.34 -3.06 -7.49
N VAL A 80 10.09 -1.96 -7.57
CA VAL A 80 11.53 -1.95 -7.82
C VAL A 80 12.21 -1.18 -6.68
N LEU A 81 13.25 -1.78 -6.09
CA LEU A 81 14.05 -1.17 -5.03
C LEU A 81 15.35 -0.59 -5.60
N ASP A 82 15.74 0.61 -5.18
CA ASP A 82 17.10 1.16 -5.32
C ASP A 82 17.75 1.21 -3.93
N GLY A 83 18.05 0.02 -3.41
CA GLY A 83 18.47 -0.18 -2.03
C GLY A 83 18.41 -1.66 -1.62
N THR A 84 18.51 -1.91 -0.32
CA THR A 84 18.32 -3.24 0.28
C THR A 84 17.18 -3.21 1.30
N LEU A 85 16.27 -4.18 1.19
CA LEU A 85 15.06 -4.20 2.02
C LEU A 85 15.37 -4.76 3.42
N ASN A 86 14.96 -4.04 4.46
CA ASN A 86 15.09 -4.38 5.88
C ASN A 86 16.52 -4.40 6.43
N GLU A 87 17.45 -3.66 5.83
CA GLU A 87 18.85 -3.60 6.25
C GLU A 87 19.23 -2.22 6.81
N TRP A 88 18.72 -1.90 8.00
CA TRP A 88 18.88 -0.62 8.71
C TRP A 88 20.33 -0.09 8.92
N THR A 89 21.36 -0.87 8.55
CA THR A 89 22.76 -0.49 8.67
C THR A 89 23.34 0.17 7.43
N ASP A 90 22.65 0.09 6.28
CA ASP A 90 23.09 0.71 5.04
C ASP A 90 22.36 2.04 4.78
N ARG A 91 22.35 2.48 3.52
CA ARG A 91 21.64 3.68 3.11
C ARG A 91 21.10 3.50 1.70
N ASP A 92 19.79 3.49 1.60
CA ASP A 92 19.08 3.33 0.34
C ASP A 92 18.93 4.65 -0.42
N LYS A 93 18.48 4.55 -1.68
CA LYS A 93 18.08 5.70 -2.48
C LYS A 93 16.57 5.81 -2.65
N GLY A 94 15.84 4.71 -2.47
CA GLY A 94 14.39 4.68 -2.51
C GLY A 94 13.83 3.48 -3.25
N TRP A 95 12.58 3.61 -3.69
CA TRP A 95 11.85 2.56 -4.37
C TRP A 95 10.76 3.15 -5.27
N SER A 96 10.29 2.35 -6.22
CA SER A 96 9.18 2.70 -7.09
C SER A 96 8.14 1.59 -7.14
N VAL A 97 6.89 1.98 -7.38
CA VAL A 97 5.76 1.07 -7.58
C VAL A 97 4.94 1.48 -8.80
N GLU A 98 4.46 0.50 -9.54
CA GLU A 98 3.42 0.64 -10.59
C GLU A 98 2.25 -0.30 -10.35
#